data_AF-A0A8D1EWN4-F1
#
_entry.id   AF-A0A8D1EWN4-F1
#
_cell.length_a   1.000
_cell.length_b   1.000
_cell.length_c   1.000
_cell.angle_alpha   90.00
_cell.angle_beta   90.00
_cell.angle_gamma   90.00
#
_symmetry.space_group_name_H-M   'P 1'
#
loop_
_entity.id
_entity.type
_entity.pdbx_description
1 polymer ?
#
loop_
_entity_poly.entity_id
_entity_poly.type
_entity_poly.pdbx_seq_one_letter_code
_entity_poly.pdbx_strand_id
1 'polypeptide(L)'
;STDLAPDASYFSGPADGDGRCELVLGYTDRVVRAFRWEDLGDGTEHLMGQLVSLKKWMLEGQVDSLSVTPGPLGVPELMVSQPGCAYAILLCTWNKDPGAPPTSEVPSEGTRETPAARDVVLHQTSGRIHNKNVSTHLVGNIKRGHSPESGASGLFALCTLDGTLKLMEQADKLLWSVQVDHQLFALEKLDVTGNGHEEVVACAWDGQTYIIDHNRTVVRFQVDENIRAFCAGLYACKGGHNSPCLVYVTFNQKIYVYWEVQLERMESTNLLKLLEAEPEYRDLLQELGVDPDDLPAARALLHHSLYHPDQALRCAPTGLQGPT
;
A
#
# COMPACT_ATOMS: atom_id res chain seq x y z
N SER A 1 3.15 -30.74 21.11
CA SER A 1 4.01 -29.55 21.21
C SER A 1 3.62 -28.61 20.09
N THR A 2 2.68 -27.71 20.36
CA THR A 2 2.26 -26.67 19.41
C THR A 2 3.21 -25.49 19.59
N ASP A 3 4.39 -25.59 18.98
CA ASP A 3 5.20 -24.41 18.65
C ASP A 3 4.51 -23.75 17.45
N LEU A 4 3.52 -22.90 17.74
CA LEU A 4 3.11 -21.87 16.79
C LEU A 4 4.32 -20.95 16.62
N ALA A 5 5.01 -21.10 15.49
CA ALA A 5 6.12 -20.23 15.12
C ALA A 5 5.62 -18.78 15.14
N PRO A 6 6.25 -17.87 15.90
CA PRO A 6 5.75 -16.51 16.11
C PRO A 6 5.80 -15.60 14.86
N ASP A 7 6.40 -16.06 13.75
CA ASP A 7 6.69 -15.23 12.57
C ASP A 7 6.26 -15.93 11.26
N ALA A 8 5.10 -16.59 11.24
CA ALA A 8 4.54 -17.12 10.00
C ALA A 8 3.65 -16.06 9.33
N SER A 9 4.02 -15.61 8.13
CA SER A 9 3.12 -14.80 7.30
C SER A 9 2.15 -15.71 6.55
N TYR A 10 0.93 -15.25 6.37
CA TYR A 10 -0.06 -15.99 5.60
C TYR A 10 -0.90 -15.07 4.73
N PHE A 11 -1.42 -15.63 3.66
CA PHE A 11 -2.38 -15.00 2.77
C PHE A 11 -3.51 -16.00 2.52
N SER A 12 -4.75 -15.53 2.53
CA SER A 12 -5.93 -16.30 2.13
C SER A 12 -6.69 -15.56 1.04
N GLY A 13 -6.85 -16.18 -0.13
CA GLY A 13 -7.56 -15.58 -1.25
C GLY A 13 -7.17 -16.22 -2.58
N PRO A 14 -7.70 -15.72 -3.71
CA PRO A 14 -7.38 -16.25 -5.03
C PRO A 14 -5.94 -15.90 -5.41
N ALA A 15 -5.06 -16.89 -5.41
CA ALA A 15 -3.65 -16.77 -5.74
C ALA A 15 -3.34 -17.12 -7.20
N ASP A 16 -4.18 -17.91 -7.87
CA ASP A 16 -4.01 -18.32 -9.27
C ASP A 16 -5.09 -17.78 -10.22
N GLY A 17 -6.12 -17.13 -9.68
CA GLY A 17 -7.21 -16.52 -10.46
C GLY A 17 -8.28 -17.51 -10.92
N ASP A 18 -8.31 -18.75 -10.39
CA ASP A 18 -9.32 -19.75 -10.76
C ASP A 18 -10.67 -19.58 -10.04
N GLY A 19 -10.80 -18.54 -9.20
CA GLY A 19 -12.00 -18.21 -8.44
C GLY A 19 -12.15 -18.99 -7.13
N ARG A 20 -11.19 -19.87 -6.80
CA ARG A 20 -11.10 -20.52 -5.48
C ARG A 20 -10.14 -19.73 -4.57
N CYS A 21 -10.21 -20.05 -3.28
CA CYS A 21 -9.34 -19.47 -2.28
C CYS A 21 -8.22 -20.45 -1.92
N GLU A 22 -6.99 -19.96 -1.98
CA GLU A 22 -5.82 -20.68 -1.50
C GLU A 22 -5.39 -20.14 -0.14
N LEU A 23 -4.87 -21.03 0.70
CA LEU A 23 -4.13 -20.66 1.90
C LEU A 23 -2.64 -20.74 1.57
N VAL A 24 -1.96 -19.61 1.60
CA VAL A 24 -0.52 -19.53 1.40
C VAL A 24 0.16 -19.23 2.73
N LEU A 25 1.15 -20.04 3.09
CA LEU A 25 1.91 -19.92 4.32
C LEU A 25 3.40 -19.67 4.02
N GLY A 26 3.94 -18.59 4.56
CA GLY A 26 5.36 -18.27 4.60
C GLY A 26 5.95 -18.70 5.92
N TYR A 27 6.96 -19.56 5.87
CA TYR A 27 7.65 -20.10 7.03
C TYR A 27 8.99 -19.37 7.25
N THR A 28 9.48 -19.38 8.49
CA THR A 28 10.77 -18.80 8.87
C THR A 28 11.97 -19.52 8.25
N ASP A 29 11.79 -20.73 7.73
CA ASP A 29 12.81 -21.55 7.06
C ASP A 29 12.93 -21.27 5.54
N ARG A 30 12.47 -20.09 5.09
CA ARG A 30 12.52 -19.65 3.68
C ARG A 30 11.63 -20.47 2.75
N VAL A 31 10.68 -21.21 3.31
CA VAL A 31 9.71 -22.00 2.56
C VAL A 31 8.41 -21.23 2.45
N VAL A 32 7.81 -21.26 1.27
CA VAL A 32 6.40 -20.89 1.08
C VAL A 32 5.64 -22.12 0.62
N ARG A 33 4.43 -22.35 1.15
CA ARG A 33 3.54 -23.43 0.71
C ARG A 33 2.15 -22.89 0.40
N ALA A 34 1.56 -23.37 -0.67
CA ALA A 34 0.17 -23.11 -1.02
C ALA A 34 -0.67 -24.37 -0.77
N PHE A 35 -1.85 -24.16 -0.20
CA PHE A 35 -2.85 -25.19 0.07
C PHE A 35 -4.20 -24.75 -0.49
N ARG A 36 -5.05 -25.72 -0.85
CA ARG A 36 -6.45 -25.49 -1.20
C ARG A 36 -7.33 -26.35 -0.33
N TRP A 37 -8.45 -25.80 0.11
CA TRP A 37 -9.48 -26.59 0.78
C TRP A 37 -10.24 -27.42 -0.25
N GLU A 38 -10.34 -28.73 -0.02
CA GLU A 38 -11.17 -29.64 -0.81
C GLU A 38 -12.24 -30.25 0.09
N ASP A 39 -13.51 -30.11 -0.32
CA ASP A 39 -14.64 -30.72 0.37
C ASP A 39 -14.67 -32.23 0.11
N LEU A 40 -14.77 -32.99 1.19
CA LEU A 40 -14.72 -34.46 1.19
C LEU A 40 -16.12 -35.10 1.27
N GLY A 41 -17.22 -34.33 1.24
CA GLY A 41 -18.56 -34.89 1.35
C GLY A 41 -19.71 -33.99 0.91
N ASP A 42 -20.72 -34.62 0.30
CA ASP A 42 -21.96 -34.04 -0.23
C ASP A 42 -23.08 -33.94 0.83
N GLY A 43 -22.72 -33.97 2.12
CA GLY A 43 -23.63 -34.13 3.26
C GLY A 43 -23.92 -32.82 4.00
N THR A 44 -25.20 -32.43 4.06
CA THR A 44 -25.70 -31.12 4.49
C THR A 44 -25.52 -30.71 5.95
N GLU A 45 -24.75 -31.43 6.78
CA GLU A 45 -24.71 -31.15 8.23
C GLU A 45 -23.35 -30.73 8.80
N HIS A 46 -22.21 -31.04 8.17
CA HIS A 46 -20.89 -30.58 8.63
C HIS A 46 -19.94 -30.36 7.46
N LEU A 47 -19.24 -29.22 7.43
CA LEU A 47 -18.13 -28.97 6.50
C LEU A 47 -17.01 -29.98 6.79
N MET A 48 -16.99 -31.07 6.03
CA MET A 48 -15.93 -32.07 6.05
C MET A 48 -15.05 -31.85 4.82
N GLY A 49 -13.79 -31.54 5.05
CA GLY A 49 -12.82 -31.31 3.98
C GLY A 49 -11.40 -31.39 4.51
N GLN A 50 -10.45 -31.23 3.60
CA GLN A 50 -9.03 -31.25 3.92
C GLN A 50 -8.28 -30.16 3.17
N LEU A 51 -7.18 -29.68 3.77
CA LEU A 51 -6.22 -28.84 3.05
C LEU A 51 -5.29 -29.73 2.24
N VAL A 52 -5.36 -29.60 0.92
CA VAL A 52 -4.48 -30.29 -0.02
C VAL A 52 -3.32 -29.37 -0.38
N SER A 53 -2.10 -29.88 -0.27
CA SER A 53 -0.88 -29.16 -0.65
C SER A 53 -0.81 -29.01 -2.16
N LEU A 54 -0.79 -27.77 -2.65
CA LEU A 54 -0.66 -27.46 -4.07
C LEU A 54 0.80 -27.38 -4.51
N LYS A 55 1.59 -26.57 -3.80
CA LYS A 55 2.97 -26.27 -4.19
C LYS A 55 3.83 -25.83 -3.02
N LYS A 56 5.14 -26.07 -3.15
CA LYS A 56 6.18 -25.62 -2.24
C LYS A 56 7.22 -24.84 -3.03
N TRP A 57 7.56 -23.64 -2.56
CA TRP A 57 8.68 -22.85 -3.06
C TRP A 57 9.77 -22.74 -1.99
N MET A 58 11.01 -22.68 -2.44
CA MET A 58 12.18 -22.43 -1.60
C MET A 58 12.80 -21.10 -2.02
N LEU A 59 13.03 -20.22 -1.05
CA LEU A 59 13.52 -18.86 -1.28
C LEU A 59 14.95 -18.70 -0.80
N GLU A 60 15.65 -17.70 -1.35
CA GLU A 60 17.04 -17.42 -0.98
C GLU A 60 17.13 -16.77 0.41
N GLY A 61 16.19 -15.88 0.73
CA GLY A 61 16.12 -15.12 1.97
C GLY A 61 14.88 -15.43 2.82
N GLN A 62 14.86 -14.83 4.03
CA GLN A 62 13.73 -14.92 4.95
C GLN A 62 12.47 -14.31 4.36
N VAL A 63 11.33 -14.92 4.67
CA VAL A 63 10.01 -14.42 4.31
C VAL A 63 9.47 -13.60 5.47
N ASP A 64 9.20 -12.32 5.22
CA ASP A 64 8.59 -11.42 6.22
C ASP A 64 7.09 -11.32 5.97
N SER A 65 6.71 -11.05 4.71
CA SER A 65 5.34 -10.76 4.33
C SER A 65 5.00 -11.36 2.97
N LEU A 66 3.73 -11.73 2.80
CA LEU A 66 3.13 -12.23 1.57
C LEU A 66 2.02 -11.28 1.10
N SER A 67 1.90 -11.09 -0.20
CA SER A 67 0.78 -10.34 -0.78
C SER A 67 0.47 -10.86 -2.17
N VAL A 68 -0.77 -10.65 -2.63
CA VAL A 68 -1.15 -10.84 -4.04
C VAL A 68 -1.36 -9.47 -4.66
N THR A 69 -0.85 -9.29 -5.88
CA THR A 69 -1.08 -8.08 -6.68
C THR A 69 -1.58 -8.46 -8.06
N PRO A 70 -2.42 -7.65 -8.72
CA PRO A 70 -2.70 -7.82 -10.14
C PRO A 70 -1.43 -7.66 -10.98
N GLY A 71 -1.00 -8.71 -11.65
CA GLY A 71 0.09 -8.71 -12.61
C GLY A 71 -0.32 -8.16 -13.98
N PRO A 72 0.57 -8.29 -14.99
CA PRO A 72 0.25 -7.95 -16.37
C PRO A 72 -1.00 -8.70 -16.83
N LEU A 73 -1.90 -8.01 -17.55
CA LEU A 73 -3.17 -8.58 -18.04
C LEU A 73 -4.17 -8.96 -16.93
N GLY A 74 -3.96 -8.51 -15.68
CA GLY A 74 -4.89 -8.73 -14.56
C GLY A 74 -4.78 -10.10 -13.90
N VAL A 75 -3.80 -10.92 -14.28
CA VAL A 75 -3.53 -12.22 -13.65
C VAL A 75 -2.93 -11.99 -12.26
N PRO A 76 -3.38 -12.66 -11.19
CA PRO A 76 -2.79 -12.47 -9.87
C PRO A 76 -1.34 -12.95 -9.82
N GLU A 77 -0.49 -12.14 -9.20
CA GLU A 77 0.90 -12.43 -8.90
C GLU A 77 1.08 -12.56 -7.40
N LEU A 78 1.48 -13.75 -6.94
CA LEU A 78 1.84 -14.00 -5.55
C LEU A 78 3.25 -13.47 -5.29
N MET A 79 3.33 -12.45 -4.44
CA MET A 79 4.56 -11.76 -4.08
C MET A 79 5.00 -12.13 -2.67
N VAL A 80 6.31 -12.24 -2.49
CA VAL A 80 6.93 -12.48 -1.19
C VAL A 80 8.06 -11.49 -0.96
N SER A 81 8.12 -10.89 0.21
CA SER A 81 9.23 -9.99 0.54
C SER A 81 10.54 -10.77 0.68
N GLN A 82 11.65 -10.14 0.31
CA GLN A 82 12.99 -10.66 0.44
C GLN A 82 13.91 -9.60 1.06
N PRO A 83 14.91 -10.00 1.86
CA PRO A 83 15.85 -9.06 2.48
C PRO A 83 16.54 -8.13 1.48
N GLY A 84 16.86 -6.91 1.92
CA GLY A 84 17.55 -5.90 1.11
C GLY A 84 16.63 -5.07 0.21
N CYS A 85 15.39 -4.81 0.62
CA CYS A 85 14.37 -4.12 -0.20
C CYS A 85 14.10 -4.88 -1.51
N ALA A 86 14.04 -6.20 -1.42
CA ALA A 86 13.80 -7.09 -2.55
C ALA A 86 12.46 -7.82 -2.37
N TYR A 87 12.02 -8.48 -3.43
CA TYR A 87 10.86 -9.36 -3.38
C TYR A 87 11.00 -10.43 -4.45
N ALA A 88 10.21 -11.50 -4.35
CA ALA A 88 10.10 -12.48 -5.40
C ALA A 88 8.64 -12.68 -5.80
N ILE A 89 8.42 -13.00 -7.07
CA ILE A 89 7.14 -13.46 -7.60
C ILE A 89 7.16 -14.98 -7.66
N LEU A 90 6.15 -15.60 -7.07
CA LEU A 90 5.96 -17.04 -7.02
C LEU A 90 5.01 -17.47 -8.13
N LEU A 91 5.49 -18.30 -9.05
CA LEU A 91 4.67 -18.76 -10.17
C LEU A 91 3.74 -19.90 -9.72
N CYS A 92 2.43 -19.65 -9.79
CA CYS A 92 1.37 -20.61 -9.50
C CYS A 92 1.17 -21.59 -10.69
N THR A 93 2.06 -22.57 -10.84
CA THR A 93 2.04 -23.50 -12.00
C THR A 93 1.25 -24.80 -11.76
N TRP A 94 0.60 -24.98 -10.60
CA TRP A 94 -0.13 -26.22 -10.28
C TRP A 94 -1.35 -26.50 -11.16
N ASN A 95 -1.85 -25.50 -11.89
CA ASN A 95 -2.93 -25.66 -12.88
C ASN A 95 -2.41 -25.97 -14.30
N LYS A 96 -1.09 -25.98 -14.53
CA LYS A 96 -0.54 -26.42 -15.81
C LYS A 96 -0.44 -27.94 -15.75
N ASP A 97 -1.18 -28.62 -16.64
CA ASP A 97 -1.07 -30.07 -16.81
C ASP A 97 0.41 -30.47 -16.78
N PRO A 98 0.82 -31.39 -15.88
CA PRO A 98 2.13 -31.99 -16.00
C PRO A 98 2.10 -32.78 -17.31
N GLY A 99 2.64 -32.17 -18.37
CA GLY A 99 2.67 -32.73 -19.71
C GLY A 99 3.10 -34.20 -19.65
N ALA A 100 2.39 -35.03 -20.43
CA ALA A 100 2.53 -36.47 -20.50
C ALA A 100 3.98 -36.96 -20.34
N PRO A 101 4.21 -38.09 -19.64
CA PRO A 101 5.55 -38.66 -19.53
C PRO A 101 6.13 -38.83 -20.94
N PRO A 102 7.41 -38.47 -21.17
CA PRO A 102 8.02 -38.64 -22.47
C PRO A 102 7.91 -40.13 -22.84
N THR A 103 7.16 -40.40 -23.89
CA THR A 103 7.09 -41.72 -24.49
C THR A 103 8.50 -42.11 -24.92
N SER A 104 9.03 -43.11 -24.22
CA SER A 104 10.14 -43.99 -24.56
C SER A 104 10.76 -43.75 -25.94
N GLU A 105 11.82 -42.93 -26.00
CA GLU A 105 12.80 -43.02 -27.08
C GLU A 105 14.22 -43.06 -26.49
N VAL A 106 15.01 -43.93 -27.11
CA VAL A 106 16.32 -44.50 -26.75
C VAL A 106 17.37 -43.43 -26.35
N PRO A 107 18.31 -43.72 -25.43
CA PRO A 107 19.28 -42.72 -24.96
C PRO A 107 20.29 -42.37 -26.05
N SER A 108 20.28 -41.11 -26.48
CA SER A 108 21.43 -40.48 -27.15
C SER A 108 22.11 -39.55 -26.15
N GLU A 109 23.35 -39.86 -25.81
CA GLU A 109 24.24 -39.03 -24.99
C GLU A 109 24.34 -37.60 -25.56
N GLY A 110 24.36 -36.61 -24.66
CA GLY A 110 24.78 -35.25 -24.98
C GLY A 110 23.68 -34.24 -25.24
N THR A 111 22.70 -34.10 -24.34
CA THR A 111 21.87 -32.88 -24.31
C THR A 111 21.97 -32.24 -22.94
N ARG A 112 22.54 -31.03 -22.91
CA ARG A 112 22.56 -30.13 -21.74
C ARG A 112 21.18 -30.10 -21.10
N GLU A 113 21.13 -30.35 -19.79
CA GLU A 113 19.96 -30.10 -18.95
C GLU A 113 19.42 -28.71 -19.27
N THR A 114 18.23 -28.64 -19.85
CA THR A 114 17.44 -27.42 -19.92
C THR A 114 17.20 -26.96 -18.48
N PRO A 115 17.55 -25.71 -18.11
CA PRO A 115 17.42 -25.28 -16.72
C PRO A 115 15.92 -25.33 -16.36
N ALA A 116 15.59 -26.12 -15.33
CA ALA A 116 14.25 -26.20 -14.78
C ALA A 116 13.66 -24.79 -14.66
N ALA A 117 12.47 -24.59 -15.21
CA ALA A 117 11.78 -23.30 -15.16
C ALA A 117 11.80 -22.80 -13.70
N ARG A 118 12.46 -21.66 -13.45
CA ARG A 118 12.56 -21.10 -12.11
C ARG A 118 11.16 -20.66 -11.69
N ASP A 119 10.54 -21.43 -10.81
CA ASP A 119 9.22 -21.15 -10.22
C ASP A 119 9.18 -19.90 -9.32
N VAL A 120 10.35 -19.31 -9.08
CA VAL A 120 10.58 -18.12 -8.28
C VAL A 120 11.32 -17.12 -9.15
N VAL A 121 10.76 -15.93 -9.30
CA VAL A 121 11.38 -14.81 -10.02
C VAL A 121 11.76 -13.74 -9.01
N LEU A 122 13.07 -13.62 -8.74
CA LEU A 122 13.60 -12.64 -7.79
C LEU A 122 13.73 -11.27 -8.45
N HIS A 123 13.22 -10.24 -7.79
CA HIS A 123 13.34 -8.85 -8.19
C HIS A 123 14.09 -8.05 -7.13
N GLN A 124 15.06 -7.28 -7.60
CA GLN A 124 15.82 -6.33 -6.79
C GLN A 124 15.34 -4.94 -7.16
N THR A 125 14.84 -4.19 -6.17
CA THR A 125 14.39 -2.82 -6.47
C THR A 125 15.57 -1.94 -6.84
N SER A 126 15.36 -1.11 -7.86
CA SER A 126 16.34 -0.10 -8.25
C SER A 126 16.50 0.98 -7.15
N GLY A 127 17.65 1.66 -7.17
CA GLY A 127 17.95 2.74 -6.23
C GLY A 127 19.17 2.45 -5.35
N ARG A 128 19.11 2.88 -4.09
CA ARG A 128 20.23 2.82 -3.15
C ARG A 128 20.64 1.35 -2.91
N ILE A 129 21.94 1.12 -2.73
CA ILE A 129 22.45 -0.18 -2.28
C ILE A 129 21.95 -0.39 -0.85
N HIS A 130 21.00 -1.31 -0.70
CA HIS A 130 20.53 -1.74 0.61
C HIS A 130 21.47 -2.81 1.15
N ASN A 131 21.63 -2.81 2.47
CA ASN A 131 22.26 -3.95 3.12
C ASN A 131 21.36 -5.18 2.90
N LYS A 132 21.91 -6.20 2.22
CA LYS A 132 21.17 -7.41 1.80
C LYS A 132 20.61 -8.22 2.96
N ASN A 133 20.97 -7.91 4.20
CA ASN A 133 20.50 -8.59 5.40
C ASN A 133 19.38 -7.83 6.12
N VAL A 134 18.99 -6.64 5.65
CA VAL A 134 17.93 -5.84 6.27
C VAL A 134 16.57 -6.45 5.88
N SER A 135 15.70 -6.66 6.86
CA SER A 135 14.36 -7.20 6.63
C SER A 135 13.51 -6.24 5.79
N THR A 136 12.46 -6.78 5.17
CA THR A 136 11.64 -6.04 4.22
C THR A 136 10.22 -6.51 4.34
N HIS A 137 9.31 -5.57 4.58
CA HIS A 137 7.87 -5.80 4.49
C HIS A 137 7.35 -5.32 3.14
N LEU A 138 6.34 -6.00 2.62
CA LEU A 138 5.68 -5.73 1.34
C LEU A 138 4.17 -5.74 1.56
N VAL A 139 3.50 -4.75 0.96
CA VAL A 139 2.04 -4.74 0.82
C VAL A 139 1.67 -4.49 -0.64
N GLY A 140 0.84 -5.35 -1.23
CA GLY A 140 0.43 -5.27 -2.62
C GLY A 140 -1.01 -4.83 -2.82
N ASN A 141 -1.41 -4.73 -4.09
CA ASN A 141 -2.76 -4.36 -4.51
C ASN A 141 -3.26 -3.03 -3.91
N ILE A 142 -2.40 -2.00 -3.91
CA ILE A 142 -2.76 -0.65 -3.44
C ILE A 142 -3.67 0.01 -4.47
N LYS A 143 -4.86 0.44 -4.05
CA LYS A 143 -5.88 1.03 -4.95
C LYS A 143 -5.54 2.45 -5.37
N ARG A 144 -5.90 2.80 -6.60
CA ARG A 144 -5.77 4.15 -7.20
C ARG A 144 -7.10 4.87 -7.36
N GLY A 145 -8.11 4.57 -6.53
CA GLY A 145 -9.46 5.12 -6.71
C GLY A 145 -10.26 4.48 -7.84
N HIS A 146 -11.48 4.99 -8.02
CA HIS A 146 -12.42 4.54 -9.03
C HIS A 146 -12.11 5.18 -10.40
N SER A 147 -11.19 4.58 -11.16
CA SER A 147 -11.17 4.75 -12.62
C SER A 147 -11.53 3.42 -13.30
N PRO A 148 -12.70 3.32 -13.96
CA PRO A 148 -13.17 2.08 -14.58
C PRO A 148 -12.36 1.66 -15.83
N GLU A 149 -11.37 2.46 -16.25
CA GLU A 149 -10.58 2.21 -17.46
C GLU A 149 -9.12 1.81 -17.22
N SER A 150 -8.69 1.70 -15.96
CA SER A 150 -7.33 1.21 -15.70
C SER A 150 -7.33 -0.32 -15.71
N GLY A 151 -6.98 -0.91 -16.85
CA GLY A 151 -6.34 -2.24 -16.92
C GLY A 151 -4.96 -2.25 -16.23
N ALA A 152 -4.82 -1.50 -15.14
CA ALA A 152 -3.57 -1.10 -14.53
C ALA A 152 -3.09 -2.19 -13.60
N SER A 153 -1.88 -2.67 -13.91
CA SER A 153 -1.00 -3.37 -13.00
C SER A 153 -1.10 -2.87 -11.56
N GLY A 154 -1.13 -3.81 -10.63
CA GLY A 154 -1.23 -3.53 -9.21
C GLY A 154 -0.02 -2.77 -8.69
N LEU A 155 -0.31 -1.74 -7.89
CA LEU A 155 0.68 -1.08 -7.07
C LEU A 155 1.05 -1.95 -5.87
N PHE A 156 2.31 -1.86 -5.46
CA PHE A 156 2.76 -2.41 -4.19
C PHE A 156 3.79 -1.48 -3.57
N ALA A 157 3.87 -1.53 -2.25
CA ALA A 157 4.86 -0.80 -1.48
C ALA A 157 5.78 -1.77 -0.74
N LEU A 158 6.99 -1.28 -0.49
CA LEU A 158 8.03 -1.96 0.27
C LEU A 158 8.52 -1.03 1.36
N CYS A 159 8.76 -1.59 2.55
CA CYS A 159 9.50 -0.91 3.60
C CYS A 159 10.61 -1.79 4.14
N THR A 160 11.68 -1.17 4.61
CA THR A 160 12.81 -1.86 5.23
C THR A 160 12.99 -1.42 6.67
N LEU A 161 13.59 -2.30 7.48
CA LEU A 161 13.90 -2.01 8.87
C LEU A 161 14.87 -0.84 9.06
N ASP A 162 15.65 -0.49 8.05
CA ASP A 162 16.53 0.69 8.07
C ASP A 162 15.85 1.98 7.56
N GLY A 163 14.52 1.97 7.37
CA GLY A 163 13.74 3.18 7.11
C GLY A 163 13.58 3.57 5.64
N THR A 164 13.84 2.67 4.70
CA THR A 164 13.47 2.93 3.30
C THR A 164 12.00 2.58 3.06
N LEU A 165 11.27 3.47 2.38
CA LEU A 165 9.94 3.25 1.82
C LEU A 165 9.99 3.41 0.30
N LYS A 166 9.34 2.51 -0.43
CA LYS A 166 9.19 2.58 -1.90
C LYS A 166 7.77 2.26 -2.30
N LEU A 167 7.24 3.00 -3.26
CA LEU A 167 6.04 2.63 -4.00
C LEU A 167 6.43 2.25 -5.42
N MET A 168 5.96 1.08 -5.84
CA MET A 168 6.30 0.46 -7.11
C MET A 168 5.03 0.19 -7.92
N GLU A 169 5.17 0.24 -9.24
CA GLU A 169 4.20 -0.24 -10.21
C GLU A 169 4.88 -1.33 -11.04
N GLN A 170 4.24 -2.50 -11.18
CA GLN A 170 4.84 -3.64 -11.90
C GLN A 170 6.23 -4.04 -11.36
N ALA A 171 6.93 -4.92 -12.07
CA ALA A 171 8.20 -5.43 -11.60
C ALA A 171 9.28 -4.34 -11.38
N ASP A 172 9.31 -3.34 -12.28
CA ASP A 172 10.49 -2.48 -12.45
C ASP A 172 10.24 -0.96 -12.35
N LYS A 173 8.99 -0.50 -12.20
CA LYS A 173 8.71 0.95 -12.21
C LYS A 173 8.61 1.51 -10.79
N LEU A 174 9.69 2.14 -10.33
CA LEU A 174 9.71 2.93 -9.11
C LEU A 174 8.92 4.23 -9.30
N LEU A 175 7.88 4.45 -8.48
CA LEU A 175 7.11 5.71 -8.49
C LEU A 175 7.73 6.74 -7.55
N TRP A 176 8.03 6.34 -6.33
CA TRP A 176 8.75 7.17 -5.37
C TRP A 176 9.54 6.34 -4.37
N SER A 177 10.56 6.95 -3.78
CA SER A 177 11.30 6.42 -2.64
C SER A 177 11.50 7.50 -1.58
N VAL A 178 11.28 7.14 -0.32
CA VAL A 178 11.46 7.99 0.85
C VAL A 178 12.38 7.27 1.83
N GLN A 179 13.34 7.99 2.38
CA GLN A 179 14.17 7.50 3.49
C GLN A 179 13.74 8.23 4.75
N VAL A 180 13.49 7.46 5.80
CA VAL A 180 13.21 7.95 7.15
C VAL A 180 14.31 7.48 8.10
N ASP A 181 14.41 8.13 9.24
CA ASP A 181 15.43 7.85 10.26
C ASP A 181 14.91 6.92 11.38
N HIS A 182 13.82 6.19 11.11
CA HIS A 182 13.18 5.28 12.07
C HIS A 182 13.13 3.85 11.53
N GLN A 183 13.11 2.89 12.46
CA GLN A 183 13.10 1.48 12.12
C GLN A 183 11.69 1.00 11.82
N LEU A 184 11.35 0.86 10.54
CA LEU A 184 10.01 0.46 10.09
C LEU A 184 9.85 -1.06 10.19
N PHE A 185 8.72 -1.50 10.74
CA PHE A 185 8.48 -2.93 10.94
C PHE A 185 7.08 -3.39 10.50
N ALA A 186 6.18 -2.46 10.20
CA ALA A 186 4.87 -2.78 9.68
C ALA A 186 4.55 -1.88 8.49
N LEU A 187 3.85 -2.44 7.51
CA LEU A 187 3.46 -1.78 6.29
C LEU A 187 2.05 -2.20 5.91
N GLU A 188 1.17 -1.22 5.80
CA GLU A 188 -0.24 -1.39 5.54
C GLU A 188 -0.70 -0.42 4.44
N LYS A 189 -1.92 -0.64 3.96
CA LYS A 189 -2.58 0.26 3.00
C LYS A 189 -3.94 0.65 3.52
N LEU A 190 -4.26 1.94 3.50
CA LEU A 190 -5.50 2.47 4.06
C LEU A 190 -5.89 3.75 3.33
N ASP A 191 -7.13 3.83 2.85
CA ASP A 191 -7.72 5.08 2.35
C ASP A 191 -8.11 5.94 3.56
N VAL A 192 -7.23 6.89 3.91
CA VAL A 192 -7.46 7.82 5.03
C VAL A 192 -8.16 9.10 4.56
N THR A 193 -8.29 9.34 3.26
CA THR A 193 -8.96 10.55 2.73
C THR A 193 -10.41 10.32 2.32
N GLY A 194 -10.79 9.05 2.11
CA GLY A 194 -12.11 8.64 1.64
C GLY A 194 -12.32 8.87 0.13
N ASN A 195 -11.25 9.07 -0.64
CA ASN A 195 -11.32 9.32 -2.09
C ASN A 195 -11.19 8.03 -2.93
N GLY A 196 -11.03 6.86 -2.29
CA GLY A 196 -10.82 5.56 -2.90
C GLY A 196 -9.36 5.22 -3.26
N HIS A 197 -8.44 6.16 -3.07
CA HIS A 197 -7.00 5.94 -3.19
C HIS A 197 -6.48 5.46 -1.84
N GLU A 198 -5.73 4.36 -1.83
CA GLU A 198 -5.18 3.84 -0.58
C GLU A 198 -3.78 4.45 -0.36
N GLU A 199 -3.59 5.11 0.77
CA GLU A 199 -2.28 5.57 1.20
C GLU A 199 -1.45 4.42 1.79
N VAL A 200 -0.12 4.53 1.68
CA VAL A 200 0.84 3.61 2.31
C VAL A 200 1.04 4.03 3.77
N VAL A 201 0.74 3.14 4.70
CA VAL A 201 0.88 3.39 6.14
C VAL A 201 2.02 2.53 6.69
N ALA A 202 3.11 3.16 7.13
CA ALA A 202 4.27 2.49 7.68
C ALA A 202 4.49 2.86 9.14
N CYS A 203 4.63 1.87 10.02
CA CYS A 203 4.83 2.07 11.46
C CYS A 203 6.25 1.66 11.88
N ALA A 204 6.86 2.50 12.72
CA ALA A 204 8.14 2.26 13.36
C ALA A 204 7.99 1.75 14.79
N TRP A 205 9.04 1.09 15.30
CA TRP A 205 9.07 0.50 16.64
C TRP A 205 8.86 1.51 17.78
N ASP A 206 9.18 2.78 17.55
CA ASP A 206 9.05 3.87 18.52
C ASP A 206 7.71 4.60 18.45
N GLY A 207 6.75 4.09 17.67
CA GLY A 207 5.42 4.67 17.52
C GLY A 207 5.30 5.75 16.45
N GLN A 208 6.40 6.07 15.75
CA GLN A 208 6.32 6.95 14.59
C GLN A 208 5.61 6.23 13.43
N THR A 209 4.49 6.78 13.00
CA THR A 209 3.71 6.29 11.85
C THR A 209 3.80 7.31 10.71
N TYR A 210 4.02 6.80 9.50
CA TYR A 210 4.08 7.54 8.25
C TYR A 210 2.91 7.12 7.38
N ILE A 211 2.12 8.08 6.93
CA ILE A 211 1.07 7.89 5.94
C ILE A 211 1.53 8.63 4.69
N ILE A 212 1.65 7.92 3.57
CA ILE A 212 2.22 8.46 2.33
C ILE A 212 1.28 8.18 1.16
N ASP A 213 0.91 9.24 0.44
CA ASP A 213 0.04 9.12 -0.73
C ASP A 213 0.83 8.74 -2.01
N HIS A 214 0.10 8.64 -3.12
CA HIS A 214 0.69 8.38 -4.44
C HIS A 214 1.60 9.52 -4.93
N ASN A 215 1.37 10.75 -4.46
CA ASN A 215 2.13 11.95 -4.81
C ASN A 215 3.36 12.16 -3.91
N ARG A 216 3.66 11.22 -3.01
CA ARG A 216 4.76 11.27 -2.04
C ARG A 216 4.57 12.36 -0.96
N THR A 217 3.34 12.79 -0.74
CA THR A 217 2.98 13.63 0.41
C THR A 217 2.98 12.79 1.66
N VAL A 218 3.56 13.30 2.74
CA VAL A 218 3.75 12.55 3.99
C VAL A 218 3.03 13.21 5.14
N VAL A 219 2.16 12.45 5.80
CA VAL A 219 1.60 12.78 7.11
C VAL A 219 2.26 11.91 8.17
N ARG A 220 2.61 12.52 9.30
CA ARG A 220 3.26 11.85 10.42
C ARG A 220 2.32 11.85 11.61
N PHE A 221 2.17 10.68 12.22
CA PHE A 221 1.44 10.50 13.46
C PHE A 221 2.36 9.81 14.47
N GLN A 222 2.37 10.29 15.72
CA GLN A 222 3.24 9.76 16.77
C GLN A 222 2.38 9.19 17.89
N VAL A 223 2.64 7.94 18.24
CA VAL A 223 2.20 7.33 19.49
C VAL A 223 3.40 7.35 20.44
N ASP A 224 3.31 8.01 21.59
CA ASP A 224 4.42 8.15 22.53
C ASP A 224 4.71 6.87 23.35
N GLU A 225 4.66 5.70 22.72
CA GLU A 225 5.01 4.40 23.29
C GLU A 225 5.67 3.50 22.22
N ASN A 226 6.57 2.61 22.66
CA ASN A 226 7.14 1.60 21.76
C ASN A 226 6.05 0.58 21.34
N ILE A 227 6.01 0.30 20.05
CA ILE A 227 4.99 -0.52 19.42
C ILE A 227 5.54 -1.92 19.17
N ARG A 228 4.76 -2.92 19.59
CA ARG A 228 5.03 -4.35 19.41
C ARG A 228 4.35 -4.92 18.18
N ALA A 229 3.13 -4.45 17.88
CA ALA A 229 2.40 -4.83 16.68
C ALA A 229 1.56 -3.64 16.20
N PHE A 230 1.39 -3.55 14.89
CA PHE A 230 0.61 -2.51 14.24
C PHE A 230 -0.21 -3.15 13.13
N CYS A 231 -1.45 -2.72 12.99
CA CYS A 231 -2.22 -2.94 11.77
C CYS A 231 -3.10 -1.72 11.47
N ALA A 232 -3.45 -1.58 10.20
CA ALA A 232 -4.35 -0.55 9.71
C ALA A 232 -5.39 -1.19 8.80
N GLY A 233 -6.59 -0.64 8.79
CA GLY A 233 -7.67 -1.25 8.02
C GLY A 233 -9.04 -0.67 8.34
N LEU A 234 -10.04 -1.25 7.71
CA LEU A 234 -11.43 -0.89 7.91
C LEU A 234 -12.05 -1.77 9.00
N TYR A 235 -12.36 -1.18 10.16
CA TYR A 235 -12.90 -1.92 11.31
C TYR A 235 -14.18 -1.26 11.84
N ALA A 236 -15.11 -2.09 12.31
CA ALA A 236 -16.36 -1.67 12.93
C ALA A 236 -16.19 -1.42 14.43
N CYS A 237 -15.39 -0.43 14.81
CA CYS A 237 -15.12 -0.11 16.22
C CYS A 237 -16.32 0.53 16.92
N LYS A 238 -17.01 1.44 16.23
CA LYS A 238 -18.15 2.18 16.77
C LYS A 238 -19.19 2.40 15.67
N GLY A 239 -20.48 2.37 16.05
CA GLY A 239 -21.56 2.69 15.11
C GLY A 239 -21.86 1.61 14.05
N GLY A 240 -21.35 0.40 14.20
CA GLY A 240 -21.71 -0.77 13.37
C GLY A 240 -21.31 -0.69 11.90
N HIS A 241 -20.51 0.30 11.52
CA HIS A 241 -19.98 0.46 10.16
C HIS A 241 -18.46 0.45 10.19
N ASN A 242 -17.85 -0.02 9.10
CA ASN A 242 -16.42 -0.04 8.97
C ASN A 242 -15.88 1.37 8.75
N SER A 243 -14.91 1.78 9.57
CA SER A 243 -14.20 3.06 9.42
C SER A 243 -12.69 2.80 9.36
N PRO A 244 -11.91 3.68 8.72
CA PRO A 244 -10.45 3.60 8.74
C PRO A 244 -9.94 3.67 10.18
N CYS A 245 -9.16 2.67 10.61
CA CYS A 245 -8.58 2.64 11.93
C CYS A 245 -7.09 2.31 11.89
N LEU A 246 -6.38 2.84 12.88
CA LEU A 246 -5.01 2.48 13.21
C LEU A 246 -5.02 1.76 14.56
N VAL A 247 -4.46 0.55 14.60
CA VAL A 247 -4.42 -0.28 15.80
C VAL A 247 -2.97 -0.48 16.21
N TYR A 248 -2.65 -0.05 17.43
CA TYR A 248 -1.32 -0.13 18.01
C TYR A 248 -1.35 -1.07 19.22
N VAL A 249 -0.48 -2.06 19.24
CA VAL A 249 -0.24 -2.90 20.42
C VAL A 249 1.12 -2.51 20.98
N THR A 250 1.18 -2.03 22.22
CA THR A 250 2.44 -1.55 22.82
C THR A 250 3.13 -2.64 23.62
N PHE A 251 4.43 -2.47 23.87
CA PHE A 251 5.19 -3.35 24.77
C PHE A 251 4.68 -3.33 26.22
N ASN A 252 3.89 -2.31 26.59
CA ASN A 252 3.27 -2.17 27.90
C ASN A 252 1.91 -2.88 28.00
N GLN A 253 1.59 -3.78 27.07
CA GLN A 253 0.34 -4.56 27.03
C GLN A 253 -0.91 -3.68 26.88
N LYS A 254 -0.77 -2.52 26.24
CA LYS A 254 -1.92 -1.67 25.88
C LYS A 254 -2.24 -1.82 24.41
N ILE A 255 -3.52 -1.73 24.09
CA ILE A 255 -4.01 -1.67 22.71
C ILE A 255 -4.66 -0.30 22.53
N TYR A 256 -4.11 0.52 21.65
CA TYR A 256 -4.71 1.78 21.22
C TYR A 256 -5.40 1.56 19.88
N VAL A 257 -6.67 1.93 19.82
CA VAL A 257 -7.45 1.93 18.58
C VAL A 257 -7.81 3.38 18.31
N TYR A 258 -7.25 3.94 17.24
CA TYR A 258 -7.70 5.21 16.68
C TYR A 258 -8.70 4.87 15.58
N TRP A 259 -9.98 5.15 15.83
CA TRP A 259 -11.07 4.92 14.89
C TRP A 259 -11.43 6.21 14.15
N GLU A 260 -12.12 6.07 13.00
CA GLU A 260 -12.48 7.21 12.14
C GLU A 260 -11.28 8.09 11.77
N VAL A 261 -10.15 7.44 11.43
CA VAL A 261 -8.93 8.12 11.00
C VAL A 261 -9.15 8.68 9.60
N GLN A 262 -9.64 9.91 9.54
CA GLN A 262 -9.94 10.61 8.31
C GLN A 262 -9.15 11.91 8.22
N LEU A 263 -8.48 12.11 7.09
CA LEU A 263 -7.80 13.33 6.71
C LEU A 263 -8.61 14.01 5.62
N GLU A 264 -8.90 15.30 5.77
CA GLU A 264 -9.54 16.06 4.69
C GLU A 264 -8.68 16.08 3.42
N ARG A 265 -7.35 16.04 3.59
CA ARG A 265 -6.35 16.04 2.54
C ARG A 265 -5.01 15.58 3.07
N MET A 266 -4.21 14.97 2.20
CA MET A 266 -2.80 14.67 2.49
C MET A 266 -1.92 15.91 2.34
N GLU A 267 -2.15 16.70 1.28
CA GLU A 267 -1.34 17.87 0.96
C GLU A 267 -1.58 19.03 1.92
N SER A 268 -0.48 19.63 2.41
CA SER A 268 -0.57 20.89 3.12
C SER A 268 -1.00 21.99 2.14
N THR A 269 -2.18 22.55 2.41
CA THR A 269 -2.72 23.67 1.64
C THR A 269 -2.62 24.96 2.44
N ASN A 270 -2.87 26.07 1.76
CA ASN A 270 -3.13 27.35 2.41
C ASN A 270 -4.48 27.88 1.90
N LEU A 271 -5.01 28.89 2.58
CA LEU A 271 -6.31 29.45 2.23
C LEU A 271 -6.37 29.95 0.78
N LEU A 272 -5.30 30.55 0.25
CA LEU A 272 -5.30 31.02 -1.14
C LEU A 272 -5.48 29.86 -2.13
N LYS A 273 -4.71 28.78 -1.96
CA LYS A 273 -4.84 27.59 -2.81
C LYS A 273 -6.22 26.94 -2.73
N LEU A 274 -6.85 26.99 -1.54
CA LEU A 274 -8.22 26.52 -1.37
C LEU A 274 -9.20 27.35 -2.18
N LEU A 275 -9.09 28.67 -2.05
CA LEU A 275 -9.98 29.60 -2.73
C LEU A 275 -9.74 29.58 -4.25
N GLU A 276 -8.49 29.47 -4.72
CA GLU A 276 -8.16 29.32 -6.15
C GLU A 276 -8.81 28.11 -6.81
N ALA A 277 -9.13 27.07 -6.04
CA ALA A 277 -9.84 25.89 -6.54
C ALA A 277 -11.36 26.12 -6.66
N GLU A 278 -11.91 27.14 -6.00
CA GLU A 278 -13.32 27.50 -6.10
C GLU A 278 -13.55 28.31 -7.40
N PRO A 279 -14.53 27.91 -8.24
CA PRO A 279 -14.75 28.54 -9.54
C PRO A 279 -15.13 30.02 -9.41
N GLU A 280 -15.81 30.40 -8.33
CA GLU A 280 -16.27 31.77 -8.06
C GLU A 280 -15.17 32.70 -7.57
N TYR A 281 -14.00 32.18 -7.15
CA TYR A 281 -12.96 32.99 -6.51
C TYR A 281 -12.42 34.10 -7.43
N ARG A 282 -12.19 33.77 -8.71
CA ARG A 282 -11.68 34.75 -9.68
C ARG A 282 -12.69 35.87 -9.92
N ASP A 283 -13.97 35.52 -10.03
CA ASP A 283 -15.05 36.48 -10.25
C ASP A 283 -15.23 37.38 -9.01
N LEU A 284 -15.20 36.79 -7.81
CA LEU A 284 -15.35 37.52 -6.55
C LEU A 284 -14.18 38.49 -6.29
N LEU A 285 -12.94 38.12 -6.62
CA LEU A 285 -11.81 39.03 -6.53
C LEU A 285 -11.98 40.24 -7.47
N GLN A 286 -12.44 40.02 -8.70
CA GLN A 286 -12.70 41.09 -9.65
C GLN A 286 -13.84 42.02 -9.19
N GLU A 287 -14.92 41.47 -8.64
CA GLU A 287 -16.01 42.26 -8.03
C GLU A 287 -15.52 43.14 -6.87
N LEU A 288 -14.56 42.63 -6.10
CA LEU A 288 -13.92 43.35 -5.00
C LEU A 288 -12.79 44.29 -5.47
N GLY A 289 -12.56 44.41 -6.78
CA GLY A 289 -11.57 45.30 -7.37
C GLY A 289 -10.12 44.84 -7.21
N VAL A 290 -9.90 43.54 -6.97
CA VAL A 290 -8.58 42.92 -6.84
C VAL A 290 -8.30 42.07 -8.08
N ASP A 291 -7.13 42.27 -8.69
CA ASP A 291 -6.68 41.42 -9.79
C ASP A 291 -6.43 39.98 -9.27
N PRO A 292 -7.06 38.94 -9.85
CA PRO A 292 -6.86 37.55 -9.45
C PRO A 292 -5.41 37.07 -9.51
N ASP A 293 -4.59 37.70 -10.35
CA ASP A 293 -3.17 37.33 -10.49
C ASP A 293 -2.26 38.16 -9.52
N ASP A 294 -2.80 39.14 -8.80
CA ASP A 294 -2.10 39.92 -7.74
C ASP A 294 -2.24 39.24 -6.36
N LEU A 295 -1.38 38.24 -6.12
CA LEU A 295 -1.34 37.48 -4.88
C LEU A 295 -1.16 38.33 -3.60
N PRO A 296 -0.29 39.37 -3.56
CA PRO A 296 -0.21 40.29 -2.43
C PRO A 296 -1.54 41.00 -2.12
N ALA A 297 -2.23 41.52 -3.15
CA ALA A 297 -3.51 42.21 -2.96
C ALA A 297 -4.61 41.24 -2.48
N ALA A 298 -4.70 40.04 -3.08
CA ALA A 298 -5.62 39.01 -2.65
C ALA A 298 -5.37 38.59 -1.19
N ARG A 299 -4.10 38.44 -0.79
CA ARG A 299 -3.74 38.13 0.60
C ARG A 299 -4.12 39.25 1.57
N ALA A 300 -3.91 40.52 1.19
CA ALA A 300 -4.28 41.66 2.01
C ALA A 300 -5.80 41.74 2.21
N LEU A 301 -6.57 41.54 1.13
CA LEU A 301 -8.02 41.46 1.16
C LEU A 301 -8.50 40.33 2.09
N LEU A 302 -7.95 39.12 1.94
CA LEU A 302 -8.31 37.98 2.80
C LEU A 302 -7.96 38.22 4.26
N HIS A 303 -6.79 38.79 4.55
CA HIS A 303 -6.40 39.16 5.91
C HIS A 303 -7.38 40.18 6.51
N HIS A 304 -7.77 41.19 5.73
CA HIS A 304 -8.72 42.20 6.16
C HIS A 304 -10.10 41.58 6.45
N SER A 305 -10.62 40.75 5.54
CA SER A 305 -11.93 40.10 5.70
C SER A 305 -11.99 39.14 6.90
N LEU A 306 -10.90 38.41 7.19
CA LEU A 306 -10.86 37.45 8.29
C LEU A 306 -10.66 38.10 9.66
N TYR A 307 -9.84 39.16 9.75
CA TYR A 307 -9.41 39.72 11.03
C TYR A 307 -9.99 41.11 11.32
N HIS A 308 -10.50 41.82 10.31
CA HIS A 308 -11.06 43.18 10.43
C HIS A 308 -12.39 43.35 9.67
N PRO A 309 -13.39 42.46 9.87
CA PRO A 309 -14.64 42.49 9.11
C PRO A 309 -15.45 43.79 9.29
N ASP A 310 -15.30 44.48 10.43
CA ASP A 310 -16.02 45.72 10.75
C ASP A 310 -15.37 46.98 10.16
N GLN A 311 -14.18 46.89 9.58
CA GLN A 311 -13.56 48.01 8.87
C GLN A 311 -13.96 47.96 7.40
N ALA A 312 -14.66 48.99 6.93
CA ALA A 312 -15.01 49.11 5.51
C ALA A 312 -13.75 49.04 4.64
N LEU A 313 -13.78 48.18 3.61
CA LEU A 313 -12.76 48.12 2.56
C LEU A 313 -12.61 49.53 1.97
N ARG A 314 -11.43 50.13 2.14
CA ARG A 314 -11.11 51.40 1.51
C ARG A 314 -10.89 51.15 0.02
N CYS A 315 -11.98 51.11 -0.76
CA CYS A 315 -11.87 51.18 -2.21
C CYS A 315 -11.08 52.43 -2.59
N ALA A 316 -10.00 52.25 -3.36
CA ALA A 316 -9.29 53.37 -3.95
C ALA A 316 -10.25 54.18 -4.82
N PRO A 317 -10.24 55.52 -4.77
CA PRO A 317 -11.14 56.32 -5.57
C PRO A 317 -10.77 56.15 -7.05
N THR A 318 -11.67 55.53 -7.81
CA THR A 318 -11.69 55.63 -9.27
C THR A 318 -11.64 57.10 -9.65
N GLY A 319 -10.54 57.52 -10.27
CA GLY A 319 -10.35 58.86 -10.77
C GLY A 319 -11.36 59.19 -11.86
N LEU A 320 -12.50 59.76 -11.46
CA LEU A 320 -13.34 60.56 -12.34
C LEU A 320 -12.63 61.90 -12.55
N GLN A 321 -11.83 62.00 -13.63
CA GLN A 321 -11.54 63.31 -14.21
C GLN A 321 -12.82 63.81 -14.88
N GLY A 322 -13.43 64.81 -14.25
CA GLY A 322 -14.53 65.59 -14.83
C GLY A 322 -14.07 66.46 -16.00
N PRO A 323 -15.04 67.03 -16.75
CA PRO A 323 -14.78 67.74 -17.99
C PRO A 323 -14.43 69.22 -17.73
N THR A 324 -13.41 69.72 -18.43
CA THR A 324 -13.33 71.06 -19.04
C THR A 324 -12.10 71.11 -19.95
#